data_AF-A0A971UIL7-F1
#
_entry.id   AF-A0A971UIL7-F1
#
_cell.length_a   1.000
_cell.length_b   1.000
_cell.length_c   1.000
_cell.angle_alpha   90.00
_cell.angle_beta   90.00
_cell.angle_gamma   90.00
#
_symmetry.space_group_name_H-M   'P 1'
#
loop_
_entity.id
_entity.type
_entity.pdbx_description
1 polymer ?
#
loop_
_entity_poly.entity_id
_entity_poly.type
_entity_poly.pdbx_seq_one_letter_code
_entity_poly.pdbx_strand_id
1 'polypeptide(L)' 'MSENLDKLPAGVLLIHCKSGMRSNMATRLLKQRGFQHVHNLGSLERAASIVEAA' A
#
# COMPACT_ATOMS: atom_id res chain seq x y z
N MET A 1 -13.04 -14.76 4.78
CA MET A 1 -12.42 -13.44 5.00
C MET A 1 -11.68 -12.98 3.76
N SER A 2 -12.41 -12.45 2.78
CA SER A 2 -11.91 -11.80 1.57
C SER A 2 -12.84 -10.64 1.19
N GLU A 3 -13.38 -9.97 2.20
CA GLU A 3 -14.33 -8.90 1.98
C GLU A 3 -13.61 -7.73 1.32
N ASN A 4 -14.15 -7.25 0.20
CA ASN A 4 -13.74 -6.06 -0.55
C ASN A 4 -12.53 -6.20 -1.50
N LEU A 5 -11.95 -7.40 -1.68
CA LEU A 5 -10.87 -7.57 -2.68
C LEU A 5 -11.36 -7.35 -4.11
N ASP A 6 -12.63 -7.67 -4.35
CA ASP A 6 -13.39 -7.41 -5.58
C ASP A 6 -13.53 -5.92 -5.91
N LYS A 7 -13.37 -5.04 -4.92
CA LYS A 7 -13.48 -3.59 -5.10
C LYS A 7 -12.16 -2.95 -5.52
N LEU A 8 -11.06 -3.71 -5.56
CA LEU A 8 -9.76 -3.18 -5.95
C LEU A 8 -9.71 -3.00 -7.47
N PRO A 9 -9.11 -1.89 -7.97
CA PRO A 9 -8.98 -1.68 -9.39
C PRO A 9 -8.02 -2.73 -10.00
N ALA A 10 -8.24 -3.06 -11.28
CA ALA A 10 -7.35 -3.95 -12.04
C ALA A 10 -5.99 -3.32 -12.40
N GLY A 11 -5.79 -2.05 -12.09
CA GLY A 11 -4.58 -1.28 -12.42
C GLY A 11 -3.48 -1.34 -11.36
N VAL A 12 -2.64 -0.30 -11.38
CA VAL A 12 -1.56 -0.13 -10.40
C VAL A 12 -2.13 0.20 -9.03
N LEU A 13 -1.75 -0.58 -8.02
CA LEU A 13 -2.08 -0.37 -6.62
C LEU A 13 -0.89 0.25 -5.90
N LEU A 14 -1.01 1.54 -5.56
CA LEU A 14 -0.07 2.23 -4.68
C LEU A 14 -0.66 2.27 -3.27
N ILE A 15 0.01 1.64 -2.30
CA ILE A 15 -0.52 1.48 -0.94
C ILE A 15 0.44 2.03 0.11
N HIS A 16 -0.12 2.72 1.09
CA HIS A 16 0.59 3.33 2.21
C HIS A 16 -0.16 3.09 3.53
N CYS A 17 0.52 3.35 4.64
CA CYS A 17 -0.17 3.51 5.93
C CYS A 17 0.58 4.55 6.77
N LYS A 18 0.12 4.81 7.99
CA LYS A 18 0.75 5.78 8.92
C LYS A 18 2.27 5.60 9.03
N SER A 19 2.72 4.42 9.49
CA SER A 19 4.14 4.11 9.74
C SER A 19 4.82 3.19 8.71
N GLY A 20 4.12 2.74 7.67
CA GLY A 20 4.60 1.79 6.65
C GLY A 20 4.54 0.28 6.99
N MET A 21 4.31 -0.11 8.25
CA MET A 21 4.30 -1.54 8.62
C MET A 21 3.10 -2.30 8.01
N ARG A 22 1.90 -1.72 8.07
CA ARG A 22 0.67 -2.34 7.56
C ARG A 22 0.65 -2.39 6.04
N SER A 23 1.11 -1.34 5.36
CA SER A 23 1.19 -1.34 3.90
C SER A 23 2.21 -2.37 3.38
N ASN A 24 3.29 -2.62 4.14
CA ASN A 24 4.23 -3.70 3.81
C ASN A 24 3.56 -5.08 3.88
N MET A 25 2.83 -5.35 4.96
CA MET A 25 2.07 -6.61 5.12
C MET A 25 1.00 -6.75 4.03
N ALA A 26 0.22 -5.69 3.75
CA ALA A 26 -0.80 -5.68 2.72
C ALA A 26 -0.21 -5.93 1.32
N THR A 27 0.93 -5.32 1.00
CA THR A 27 1.63 -5.54 -0.28
C THR A 27 1.98 -7.01 -0.48
N ARG A 28 2.52 -7.67 0.55
CA ARG A 28 2.84 -9.09 0.50
C ARG A 28 1.58 -9.94 0.31
N LEU A 29 0.52 -9.66 1.06
CA LEU A 29 -0.74 -10.39 0.99
C LEU A 29 -1.45 -10.25 -0.36
N LEU A 30 -1.40 -9.06 -0.98
CA LEU A 30 -1.98 -8.82 -2.30
C LEU A 30 -1.18 -9.52 -3.40
N LYS A 31 0.16 -9.46 -3.35
CA LYS A 31 1.02 -10.20 -4.29
C LYS A 31 0.80 -11.71 -4.21
N GLN A 32 0.68 -12.26 -2.99
CA GLN A 32 0.36 -13.68 -2.78
C GLN A 32 -1.01 -14.08 -3.36
N ARG A 33 -1.93 -13.12 -3.51
CA ARG A 33 -3.25 -13.34 -4.10
C ARG A 33 -3.31 -13.06 -5.61
N GLY A 34 -2.17 -12.82 -6.25
CA GLY A 34 -2.08 -12.67 -7.71
C GLY A 34 -2.18 -11.24 -8.23
N PHE A 35 -2.26 -10.23 -7.37
CA PHE A 35 -2.16 -8.84 -7.81
C PHE A 35 -0.73 -8.53 -8.24
N GLN A 36 -0.52 -8.21 -9.52
CA GLN A 36 0.83 -8.06 -10.09
C GLN A 36 1.43 -6.67 -9.86
N HIS A 37 0.62 -5.62 -9.97
CA HIS A 37 1.09 -4.23 -9.95
C HIS A 37 0.88 -3.56 -8.59
N VAL A 38 1.42 -4.14 -7.51
CA VAL A 38 1.28 -3.62 -6.15
C VAL A 38 2.60 -3.06 -5.63
N HIS A 39 2.58 -1.78 -5.24
CA HIS A 39 3.76 -1.04 -4.79
C HIS A 39 3.50 -0.41 -3.42
N ASN A 40 4.45 -0.59 -2.51
CA ASN A 40 4.41 -0.03 -1.17
C ASN A 40 5.04 1.37 -1.16
N LEU A 41 4.27 2.40 -0.83
CA LEU A 41 4.75 3.78 -0.64
C LEU A 41 5.32 4.03 0.76
N GLY A 42 5.16 3.08 1.69
CA GLY A 42 5.77 3.15 3.02
C GLY A 42 5.03 4.06 4.00
N SER A 43 5.80 4.83 4.78
CA SER A 43 5.33 5.66 5.89
C SER A 43 4.82 7.02 5.40
N LEU A 44 3.53 7.31 5.66
CA LEU A 44 2.97 8.62 5.42
C LEU A 44 3.61 9.69 6.33
N GLU A 45 3.94 9.34 7.58
CA GLU A 45 4.60 10.28 8.50
C GLU A 45 5.95 10.74 7.97
N ARG A 46 6.73 9.81 7.41
CA ARG A 46 8.00 10.15 6.75
C ARG A 46 7.77 11.03 5.53
N ALA A 47 6.78 10.70 4.70
CA ALA A 47 6.46 11.48 3.52
C ALA A 47 6.06 12.91 3.89
N ALA A 48 5.22 13.09 4.91
CA ALA A 48 4.81 14.39 5.42
C ALA A 48 6.01 15.21 5.90
N SER A 49 6.90 14.63 6.71
CA SER A 49 8.10 15.31 7.19
C SER A 49 9.03 15.78 6.06
N ILE A 50 9.09 15.08 4.93
CA ILE A 50 9.88 15.50 3.76
C ILE A 50 9.22 16.69 3.06
N VAL A 51 7.90 16.64 2.87
CA VAL A 51 7.15 17.71 2.19
C VAL A 51 7.14 18.99 3.02
N GLU A 52 7.01 18.88 4.34
CA GLU A 52 7.07 20.04 5.26
C GLU A 52 8.46 20.67 5.33
N ALA A 53 9.51 19.90 5.03
CA ALA A 53 10.89 20.39 5.00
C ALA A 53 11.31 20.97 3.64
N ALA A 54 10.44 20.93 2.63
CA ALA A 54 10.68 21.42 1.27
C ALA A 54 10.04 22.80 1.04
#